data_AF-A0A3P7N6K8-F1
#
_entry.id   AF-A0A3P7N6K8-F1
#
_cell.length_a   1.000
_cell.length_b   1.000
_cell.length_c   1.000
_cell.angle_alpha   90.00
_cell.angle_beta   90.00
_cell.angle_gamma   90.00
#
_symmetry.space_group_name_H-M   'P 1'
#
loop_
_entity.id
_entity.type
_entity.pdbx_description
1 polymer ?
#
loop_
_entity_poly.entity_id
_entity_poly.type
_entity_poly.pdbx_seq_one_letter_code
_entity_poly.pdbx_strand_id
1 'polypeptide(L)'
;MSHRPDVLAGMIRIKNFHQQFLPNALRALLTEIPTPEQNATKFMAQLIQAFSEHFVRCNPSIGLPPGELFVSLPSGRIIVELLSSLPDAVYIICFSLIMLSLDFSCPQIKNKMSKREFIRNTRRAALQPSCDEFLGSLYDNVYLEGVIAKPSIVVPSRSRRSKSSPTHRFPSPHRPFYVFR
;
A
#
# COMPACT_ATOMS: atom_id res chain seq x y z
N MET A 1 -12.16 3.97 24.43
CA MET A 1 -10.73 4.32 24.49
C MET A 1 -10.35 5.03 23.21
N SER A 2 -10.21 6.35 23.26
CA SER A 2 -9.93 7.22 22.12
C SER A 2 -8.53 6.92 21.57
N HIS A 3 -8.44 6.41 20.34
CA HIS A 3 -7.16 6.29 19.63
C HIS A 3 -6.58 7.69 19.45
N ARG A 4 -5.46 7.94 20.12
CA ARG A 4 -4.80 9.23 20.26
C ARG A 4 -3.90 9.51 19.04
N PRO A 5 -4.33 10.32 18.04
CA PRO A 5 -3.51 10.63 16.85
C PRO A 5 -2.19 11.30 17.22
N ASP A 6 -2.14 11.95 18.38
CA ASP A 6 -0.95 12.52 19.02
C ASP A 6 0.12 11.47 19.38
N VAL A 7 -0.28 10.25 19.76
CA VAL A 7 0.69 9.16 20.03
C VAL A 7 1.30 8.66 18.72
N LEU A 8 0.47 8.49 17.68
CA LEU A 8 0.92 8.03 16.36
C LEU A 8 1.87 9.04 15.72
N ALA A 9 1.50 10.33 15.78
CA ALA A 9 2.36 11.43 15.36
C ALA A 9 3.67 11.46 16.16
N GLY A 10 3.62 11.22 17.47
CA GLY A 10 4.81 11.08 18.33
C GLY A 10 5.73 9.94 17.89
N MET A 11 5.19 8.77 17.61
CA MET A 11 5.97 7.60 17.14
C MET A 11 6.66 7.88 15.80
N ILE A 12 5.95 8.49 14.85
CA ILE A 12 6.51 8.82 13.53
C ILE A 12 7.59 9.89 13.65
N ARG A 13 7.40 10.90 14.50
CA ARG A 13 8.35 12.01 14.69
C ARG A 13 9.72 11.57 15.20
N ILE A 14 9.79 10.45 15.93
CA ILE A 14 11.06 9.88 16.41
C ILE A 14 11.88 9.31 15.25
N LYS A 15 11.23 8.91 14.16
CA LYS A 15 11.91 8.32 13.01
C LYS A 15 12.55 9.40 12.15
N ASN A 16 13.80 9.16 11.75
CA ASN A 16 14.50 10.00 10.80
C ASN A 16 14.37 9.41 9.39
N PHE A 17 13.71 10.15 8.51
CA PHE A 17 13.52 9.77 7.11
C PHE A 17 14.38 10.59 6.13
N HIS A 18 15.34 11.36 6.64
CA HIS A 18 16.21 12.19 5.81
C HIS A 18 16.95 11.35 4.77
N GLN A 19 16.88 11.79 3.50
CA GLN A 19 17.49 11.14 2.33
C GLN A 19 17.02 9.69 2.06
N GLN A 20 15.97 9.23 2.75
CA GLN A 20 15.40 7.92 2.44
C GLN A 20 14.54 8.00 1.17
N PHE A 21 14.58 6.94 0.38
CA PHE A 21 13.70 6.80 -0.76
C PHE A 21 12.28 6.43 -0.30
N LEU A 22 11.26 7.14 -0.80
CA LEU A 22 9.88 7.08 -0.29
C LEU A 22 9.31 5.65 -0.16
N PRO A 23 9.39 4.77 -1.19
CA PRO A 23 8.82 3.44 -1.08
C PRO A 23 9.56 2.55 -0.06
N ASN A 24 10.87 2.76 0.14
CA ASN A 24 11.67 2.03 1.12
C ASN A 24 11.30 2.46 2.54
N ALA A 25 11.19 3.76 2.78
CA ALA A 25 10.75 4.31 4.07
C ALA A 25 9.33 3.83 4.42
N LEU A 26 8.42 3.84 3.45
CA LEU A 26 7.06 3.35 3.60
C LEU A 26 7.02 1.84 3.95
N ARG A 27 7.81 1.02 3.24
CA ARG A 27 7.97 -0.42 3.54
C ARG A 27 8.45 -0.66 4.96
N ALA A 28 9.49 0.06 5.38
CA ALA A 28 10.05 -0.08 6.71
C ALA A 28 9.02 0.29 7.78
N LEU A 29 8.28 1.39 7.58
CA LEU A 29 7.22 1.83 8.50
C LEU A 29 6.13 0.78 8.67
N LEU A 30 5.58 0.27 7.55
CA LEU A 30 4.47 -0.68 7.55
C LEU A 30 4.88 -2.10 7.99
N THR A 31 6.17 -2.41 7.97
CA THR A 31 6.70 -3.66 8.52
C THR A 31 6.87 -3.57 10.04
N GLU A 32 7.21 -2.40 10.56
CA GLU A 32 7.49 -2.19 11.98
C GLU A 32 6.23 -1.96 12.81
N ILE A 33 5.23 -1.29 12.24
CA ILE A 33 3.99 -0.94 12.95
C ILE A 33 2.91 -1.97 12.59
N PRO A 34 2.50 -2.84 13.54
CA PRO A 34 1.45 -3.81 13.29
C PRO A 34 0.11 -3.10 13.07
N THR A 35 -0.55 -3.38 11.94
CA THR A 35 -1.88 -2.87 11.66
C THR A 35 -2.92 -3.60 12.52
N PRO A 36 -3.74 -2.89 13.29
CA PRO A 36 -4.80 -3.52 14.09
C PRO A 36 -5.84 -4.16 13.16
N GLU A 37 -6.37 -5.34 13.52
CA GLU A 37 -7.44 -5.99 12.75
C GLU A 37 -8.72 -5.15 12.75
N GLN A 38 -9.07 -4.58 13.90
CA GLN A 38 -10.20 -3.66 14.02
C GLN A 38 -9.78 -2.26 13.56
N ASN A 39 -10.61 -1.63 12.72
CA ASN A 39 -10.37 -0.27 12.19
C ASN A 39 -9.08 -0.12 11.35
N ALA A 40 -8.55 -1.20 10.79
CA ALA A 40 -7.33 -1.21 9.97
C ALA A 40 -7.28 -0.06 8.95
N THR A 41 -8.37 0.16 8.19
CA THR A 41 -8.44 1.22 7.17
C THR A 41 -8.28 2.62 7.75
N LYS A 42 -8.96 2.91 8.87
CA LYS A 42 -8.87 4.23 9.54
C LYS A 42 -7.49 4.44 10.13
N PHE A 43 -6.93 3.41 10.76
CA PHE A 43 -5.58 3.45 11.32
C PHE A 43 -4.52 3.66 10.23
N MET A 44 -4.61 2.93 9.12
CA MET A 44 -3.71 3.09 7.98
C MET A 44 -3.78 4.51 7.41
N ALA A 45 -4.98 5.06 7.21
CA ALA A 45 -5.12 6.45 6.74
C ALA A 45 -4.42 7.44 7.70
N GLN A 46 -4.62 7.30 9.01
CA GLN A 46 -3.96 8.16 10.02
C GLN A 46 -2.44 7.98 10.03
N LEU A 47 -1.95 6.75 9.90
CA LEU A 47 -0.53 6.43 9.87
C LEU A 47 0.15 7.03 8.64
N ILE A 48 -0.44 6.84 7.46
CA ILE A 48 0.09 7.37 6.21
C ILE A 48 0.00 8.90 6.18
N GLN A 49 -1.05 9.49 6.74
CA GLN A 49 -1.16 10.95 6.89
C GLN A 49 0.01 11.51 7.70
N ALA A 50 0.19 11.01 8.92
CA ALA A 50 1.26 11.47 9.80
C ALA A 50 2.66 11.18 9.22
N PHE A 51 2.82 10.07 8.50
CA PHE A 51 4.06 9.74 7.80
C PHE A 51 4.35 10.75 6.70
N SER A 52 3.37 11.07 5.86
CA SER A 52 3.54 11.96 4.71
C SER A 52 3.94 13.37 5.15
N GLU A 53 3.29 13.91 6.18
CA GLU A 53 3.63 15.20 6.78
C GLU A 53 5.07 15.22 7.32
N HIS A 54 5.48 14.17 8.04
CA HIS A 54 6.81 14.11 8.63
C HIS A 54 7.90 13.84 7.58
N PHE A 55 7.60 13.00 6.58
CA PHE A 55 8.52 12.67 5.50
C PHE A 55 8.88 13.88 4.66
N VAL A 56 7.91 14.74 4.35
CA VAL A 56 8.14 16.02 3.66
C VAL A 56 8.98 16.97 4.52
N ARG A 57 8.71 17.04 5.83
CA ARG A 57 9.51 17.86 6.75
C ARG A 57 10.99 17.43 6.78
N CYS A 58 11.25 16.13 6.71
CA CYS A 58 12.61 15.58 6.65
C CYS A 58 13.28 15.73 5.28
N ASN A 59 12.49 15.88 4.20
CA ASN A 59 12.96 15.87 2.81
C ASN A 59 12.37 17.05 2.02
N PRO A 60 12.77 18.31 2.31
CA PRO A 60 12.22 19.49 1.64
C PRO A 60 12.52 19.56 0.14
N SER A 61 13.57 18.87 -0.32
CA SER A 61 13.99 18.76 -1.72
C SER A 61 13.66 17.39 -2.34
N ILE A 62 12.70 16.65 -1.77
CA ILE A 62 12.20 15.42 -2.38
C ILE A 62 11.89 15.69 -3.85
N GLY A 63 12.25 14.79 -4.78
CA GLY A 63 12.31 14.94 -6.26
C GLY A 63 11.02 15.36 -7.00
N LEU A 64 10.16 16.07 -6.31
CA LEU A 64 9.13 16.97 -6.76
C LEU A 64 9.78 18.35 -6.94
N PRO A 65 9.39 19.13 -7.96
CA PRO A 65 9.86 20.50 -8.06
C PRO A 65 9.54 21.19 -6.73
N PRO A 66 10.49 21.94 -6.13
CA PRO A 66 10.15 22.90 -5.10
C PRO A 66 9.00 23.72 -5.66
N GLY A 67 8.09 24.21 -4.83
CA GLY A 67 6.97 25.06 -5.25
C GLY A 67 7.40 26.40 -5.88
N GLU A 68 8.51 26.47 -6.59
CA GLU A 68 8.88 27.47 -7.57
C GLU A 68 7.90 27.44 -8.76
N LEU A 69 6.68 27.85 -8.45
CA LEU A 69 6.02 28.82 -9.27
C LEU A 69 6.19 30.19 -8.59
N PHE A 70 7.43 30.69 -8.55
CA PHE A 70 7.61 32.15 -8.52
C PHE A 70 7.18 32.67 -9.89
N VAL A 71 5.87 32.76 -10.14
CA VAL A 71 5.39 33.78 -11.06
C VAL A 71 5.38 35.05 -10.24
N SER A 72 6.36 35.91 -10.44
CA SER A 72 6.21 37.30 -10.05
C SER A 72 5.07 37.86 -10.90
N LEU A 73 3.82 37.77 -10.42
CA LEU A 73 2.75 38.54 -11.01
C LEU A 73 3.01 40.01 -10.65
N PRO A 74 2.89 40.93 -11.62
CA PRO A 74 3.20 42.36 -11.43
C PRO A 74 2.26 43.08 -10.45
N SER A 75 1.43 42.36 -9.68
CA SER A 75 0.40 42.90 -8.79
C SER A 75 0.57 42.54 -7.31
N GLY A 76 1.66 41.87 -6.92
CA GLY A 76 2.01 41.65 -5.50
C GLY A 76 1.00 40.82 -4.69
N ARG A 77 0.05 40.14 -5.35
CA ARG A 77 -0.89 39.23 -4.68
C ARG A 77 -0.24 37.86 -4.53
N ILE A 78 -0.01 37.46 -3.28
CA ILE A 78 0.40 36.10 -2.93
C ILE A 78 -0.84 35.21 -3.02
N ILE A 79 -0.93 34.37 -4.06
CA ILE A 79 -1.87 33.25 -4.04
C ILE A 79 -1.19 32.09 -3.30
N VAL A 80 -1.55 31.91 -2.04
CA VAL A 80 -1.10 30.82 -1.14
C VAL A 80 -1.91 29.53 -1.37
N GLU A 81 -2.29 29.18 -2.61
CA GLU A 81 -3.11 27.97 -2.88
C GLU A 81 -2.33 26.72 -3.31
N LEU A 82 -0.99 26.77 -3.44
CA LEU A 82 -0.21 25.60 -3.90
C LEU A 82 0.73 25.00 -2.85
N LEU A 83 0.85 25.60 -1.65
CA LEU A 83 1.65 25.03 -0.55
C LEU A 83 0.92 23.96 0.26
N SER A 84 -0.40 23.84 0.13
CA SER A 84 -1.20 22.87 0.88
C SER A 84 -0.99 21.42 0.46
N SER A 85 -0.46 21.13 -0.73
CA SER A 85 -0.58 19.80 -1.32
C SER A 85 0.66 18.91 -1.28
N LEU A 86 1.80 19.33 -0.74
CA LEU A 86 2.99 18.46 -0.77
C LEU A 86 2.85 17.21 0.14
N PRO A 87 2.42 17.34 1.42
CA PRO A 87 2.08 16.18 2.24
C PRO A 87 0.91 15.37 1.65
N ASP A 88 -0.09 16.03 1.06
CA ASP A 88 -1.25 15.37 0.45
C ASP A 88 -0.85 14.57 -0.82
N ALA A 89 0.07 15.11 -1.63
CA ALA A 89 0.63 14.43 -2.78
C ALA A 89 1.43 13.21 -2.33
N VAL A 90 2.29 13.35 -1.31
CA VAL A 90 3.02 12.21 -0.73
C VAL A 90 2.06 11.17 -0.16
N TYR A 91 0.96 11.58 0.47
CA TYR A 91 -0.10 10.70 0.96
C TYR A 91 -0.75 9.91 -0.18
N ILE A 92 -1.16 10.58 -1.26
CA ILE A 92 -1.75 9.94 -2.45
C ILE A 92 -0.74 8.99 -3.11
N ILE A 93 0.52 9.40 -3.20
CA ILE A 93 1.60 8.56 -3.74
C ILE A 93 1.79 7.31 -2.87
N CYS A 94 1.81 7.43 -1.53
CA CYS A 94 1.92 6.28 -0.63
C CYS A 94 0.81 5.26 -0.88
N PHE A 95 -0.44 5.70 -0.99
CA PHE A 95 -1.56 4.81 -1.33
C PHE A 95 -1.43 4.21 -2.73
N SER A 96 -1.00 5.01 -3.71
CA SER A 96 -0.75 4.53 -5.07
C SER A 96 0.31 3.41 -5.09
N LEU A 97 1.37 3.55 -4.30
CA LEU A 97 2.43 2.56 -4.18
C LEU A 97 1.94 1.28 -3.48
N ILE A 98 1.13 1.41 -2.42
CA ILE A 98 0.51 0.26 -1.75
C ILE A 98 -0.36 -0.50 -2.76
N MET A 99 -1.23 0.20 -3.49
CA MET A 99 -2.12 -0.40 -4.49
C MET A 99 -1.35 -1.04 -5.66
N LEU A 100 -0.27 -0.41 -6.14
CA LEU A 100 0.62 -0.99 -7.15
C LEU A 100 1.26 -2.30 -6.65
N SER A 101 1.74 -2.32 -5.41
CA SER A 101 2.35 -3.53 -4.84
C SER A 101 1.35 -4.68 -4.70
N LEU A 102 0.08 -4.37 -4.41
CA LEU A 102 -1.00 -5.34 -4.37
C LEU A 102 -1.35 -5.84 -5.79
N ASP A 103 -1.39 -4.95 -6.78
CA ASP A 103 -1.60 -5.31 -8.18
C ASP A 103 -0.58 -6.36 -8.65
N PHE A 104 0.71 -6.13 -8.40
CA PHE A 104 1.76 -7.09 -8.73
C PHE A 104 1.62 -8.42 -7.98
N SER A 105 1.21 -8.37 -6.72
CA SER A 105 1.12 -9.56 -5.87
C SER A 105 -0.10 -10.45 -6.15
N CYS A 106 -1.14 -9.93 -6.80
CA CYS A 106 -2.37 -10.68 -7.09
C CYS A 106 -2.19 -11.64 -8.30
N PRO A 107 -2.13 -12.98 -8.12
CA PRO A 107 -1.88 -13.92 -9.22
C PRO A 107 -3.01 -13.97 -10.25
N GLN A 108 -4.21 -13.51 -9.88
CA GLN A 108 -5.39 -13.47 -10.74
C GLN A 108 -5.35 -12.32 -11.75
N ILE A 109 -4.56 -11.29 -11.48
CA ILE A 109 -4.40 -10.15 -12.38
C ILE A 109 -3.38 -10.53 -13.44
N LYS A 110 -3.86 -10.85 -14.64
CA LYS A 110 -3.03 -11.23 -15.79
C LYS A 110 -2.30 -10.04 -16.41
N ASN A 111 -3.01 -8.90 -16.48
CA ASN A 111 -2.49 -7.66 -17.04
C ASN A 111 -2.13 -6.73 -15.88
N LYS A 112 -0.86 -6.78 -15.47
CA LYS A 112 -0.34 -5.91 -14.41
C LYS A 112 -0.29 -4.46 -14.88
N MET A 113 -0.49 -3.52 -13.96
CA MET A 113 -0.38 -2.09 -14.29
C MET A 113 1.03 -1.79 -14.80
N SER A 114 1.13 -1.23 -15.99
CA SER A 114 2.41 -0.85 -16.59
C SER A 114 2.98 0.43 -15.98
N LYS A 115 4.29 0.65 -16.12
CA LYS A 115 4.97 1.88 -15.69
C LYS A 115 4.30 3.14 -16.26
N ARG A 116 3.96 3.10 -17.55
CA ARG A 116 3.30 4.21 -18.24
C ARG A 116 1.90 4.49 -17.68
N GLU A 117 1.14 3.44 -17.36
CA GLU A 117 -0.18 3.59 -16.74
C GLU A 117 -0.07 4.15 -15.32
N PHE A 118 0.87 3.65 -14.51
CA PHE A 118 1.12 4.16 -13.17
C PHE A 118 1.44 5.66 -13.19
N ILE A 119 2.44 6.07 -13.99
CA ILE A 119 2.83 7.48 -14.12
C ILE A 119 1.62 8.35 -14.51
N ARG A 120 0.86 7.91 -15.52
CA ARG A 120 -0.34 8.63 -15.98
C ARG A 120 -1.40 8.76 -14.88
N ASN A 121 -1.65 7.69 -14.14
CA ASN A 121 -2.69 7.64 -13.10
C ASN A 121 -2.31 8.52 -11.89
N THR A 122 -1.07 8.40 -11.41
CA THR A 122 -0.59 9.10 -10.23
C THR A 122 -0.34 10.58 -10.51
N ARG A 123 0.15 10.94 -11.71
CA ARG A 123 0.30 12.34 -12.11
C ARG A 123 -1.02 13.11 -11.99
N ARG A 124 -2.11 12.59 -12.57
CA ARG A 124 -3.42 13.25 -12.54
C ARG A 124 -3.96 13.48 -11.12
N ALA A 125 -3.56 12.63 -10.17
CA ALA A 125 -4.07 12.68 -8.81
C ALA A 125 -3.22 13.54 -7.87
N ALA A 126 -1.91 13.64 -8.11
CA ALA A 126 -0.98 14.17 -7.11
C ALA A 126 0.06 15.16 -7.61
N LEU A 127 0.40 15.21 -8.92
CA LEU A 127 1.64 15.87 -9.37
C LEU A 127 1.54 16.55 -10.75
N GLN A 128 2.49 17.45 -11.00
CA GLN A 128 2.70 18.10 -12.30
C GLN A 128 3.51 17.20 -13.26
N PRO A 129 3.46 17.45 -14.59
CA PRO A 129 4.17 16.63 -15.60
C PRO A 129 5.68 16.51 -15.44
N SER A 130 6.34 17.43 -14.74
CA SER A 130 7.79 17.39 -14.48
C SER A 130 8.23 16.24 -13.56
N CYS A 131 7.29 15.53 -12.94
CA CYS A 131 7.58 14.47 -11.98
C CYS A 131 7.61 13.05 -12.57
N ASP A 132 7.49 12.90 -13.90
CA ASP A 132 7.37 11.59 -14.57
C ASP A 132 8.58 10.68 -14.30
N GLU A 133 9.81 11.22 -14.31
CA GLU A 133 11.04 10.48 -13.98
C GLU A 133 11.04 10.00 -12.53
N PHE A 134 10.63 10.87 -11.59
CA PHE A 134 10.51 10.51 -10.18
C PHE A 134 9.46 9.40 -9.99
N LEU A 135 8.26 9.54 -10.55
CA LEU A 135 7.22 8.50 -10.51
C LEU A 135 7.70 7.19 -11.14
N GLY A 136 8.48 7.29 -12.22
CA GLY A 136 9.11 6.14 -12.86
C GLY A 136 10.05 5.39 -11.90
N SER A 137 10.90 6.11 -11.17
CA SER A 137 11.80 5.51 -10.18
C SER A 137 11.05 4.84 -9.02
N LEU A 138 9.91 5.40 -8.60
CA LEU A 138 9.06 4.77 -7.57
C LEU A 138 8.48 3.44 -8.08
N TYR A 139 7.97 3.42 -9.32
CA TYR A 139 7.45 2.20 -9.95
C TYR A 139 8.53 1.11 -10.01
N ASP A 140 9.72 1.45 -10.52
CA ASP A 140 10.81 0.49 -10.69
C ASP A 140 11.19 -0.13 -9.34
N ASN A 141 11.24 0.67 -8.29
CA ASN A 141 11.56 0.19 -6.97
C ASN A 141 10.48 -0.76 -6.40
N VAL A 142 9.19 -0.52 -6.66
CA VAL A 142 8.12 -1.48 -6.27
C VAL A 142 8.18 -2.75 -7.10
N TYR A 143 8.51 -2.64 -8.39
CA TYR A 143 8.66 -3.78 -9.28
C TYR A 143 9.82 -4.70 -8.85
N LEU A 144 10.93 -4.12 -8.41
CA LEU A 144 12.13 -4.86 -7.98
C LEU A 144 12.02 -5.40 -6.54
N GLU A 145 11.56 -4.58 -5.59
CA GLU A 145 11.56 -4.92 -4.16
C GLU A 145 10.26 -5.62 -3.69
N GLY A 146 9.18 -5.52 -4.47
CA GLY A 146 7.90 -6.19 -4.19
C GLY A 146 7.03 -5.50 -3.14
N VAL A 147 6.31 -6.33 -2.35
CA VAL A 147 5.18 -5.94 -1.49
C VAL A 147 5.54 -4.80 -0.54
N ILE A 148 4.72 -3.74 -0.52
CA ILE A 148 4.92 -2.62 0.40
C ILE A 148 4.28 -2.85 1.76
N ALA A 149 3.01 -3.24 1.75
CA ALA A 149 2.26 -3.57 2.94
C ALA A 149 1.97 -5.06 2.89
N LYS A 150 2.59 -5.85 3.78
CA LYS A 150 2.27 -7.27 3.88
C LYS A 150 0.81 -7.37 4.32
N PRO A 151 -0.09 -7.94 3.51
CA PRO A 151 -1.43 -8.20 3.98
C PRO A 151 -1.31 -9.10 5.21
N SER A 152 -2.06 -8.82 6.26
CA SER A 152 -2.23 -9.70 7.41
C SER A 152 -2.96 -10.95 6.93
N ILE A 153 -2.29 -11.81 6.17
CA ILE A 153 -2.86 -13.07 5.72
C ILE A 153 -2.85 -13.98 6.95
N VAL A 154 -3.89 -13.88 7.78
CA VAL A 154 -4.43 -15.07 8.42
C VAL A 154 -4.87 -15.95 7.27
N VAL A 155 -3.99 -16.82 6.81
CA VAL A 155 -4.40 -17.94 5.96
C VAL A 155 -5.39 -18.68 6.85
N PRO A 156 -6.69 -18.81 6.49
CA PRO A 156 -7.53 -19.78 7.17
C PRO A 156 -6.81 -21.09 6.90
N SER A 157 -6.24 -21.71 7.93
CA SER A 157 -5.64 -23.02 7.79
C SER A 157 -6.74 -23.87 7.17
N ARG A 158 -6.59 -24.24 5.89
CA ARG A 158 -7.40 -25.30 5.32
C ARG A 158 -7.07 -26.48 6.21
N SER A 159 -7.98 -26.75 7.15
CA SER A 159 -8.02 -28.01 7.88
C SER A 159 -7.93 -29.05 6.80
N ARG A 160 -6.77 -29.72 6.72
CA ARG A 160 -6.61 -30.91 5.92
C ARG A 160 -7.68 -31.83 6.47
N ARG A 161 -8.81 -31.93 5.75
CA ARG A 161 -9.81 -32.95 5.98
C ARG A 161 -9.04 -34.25 5.91
N SER A 162 -8.82 -34.85 7.07
CA SER A 162 -8.20 -36.15 7.22
C SER A 162 -9.02 -37.08 6.33
N LYS A 163 -8.40 -37.54 5.24
CA LYS A 163 -8.91 -38.72 4.54
C LYS A 163 -8.81 -39.84 5.56
N SER A 164 -9.93 -40.19 6.17
CA SER A 164 -10.05 -41.44 6.90
C SER A 164 -9.66 -42.57 5.96
N SER A 165 -8.75 -43.41 6.43
CA SER A 165 -8.23 -44.58 5.74
C SER A 165 -9.40 -45.48 5.26
N PRO A 166 -9.29 -46.12 4.08
CA PRO A 166 -10.28 -47.11 3.69
C PRO A 166 -10.09 -48.35 4.57
N THR A 167 -11.01 -48.59 5.49
CA THR A 167 -11.09 -49.87 6.20
C THR A 167 -11.51 -50.93 5.20
N HIS A 168 -10.55 -51.74 4.78
CA HIS A 168 -10.75 -53.01 4.08
C HIS A 168 -11.59 -53.92 4.99
N ARG A 169 -12.82 -54.24 4.61
CA ARG A 169 -13.62 -55.28 5.27
C ARG A 169 -14.10 -56.27 4.21
N PHE A 170 -13.70 -57.52 4.43
CA PHE A 170 -13.85 -58.69 3.56
C PHE A 170 -15.30 -58.98 3.12
N PRO A 171 -15.51 -59.64 1.96
CA PRO A 171 -16.80 -60.10 1.50
C PRO A 171 -17.07 -61.56 1.93
N SER A 172 -18.28 -61.85 2.42
CA SER A 172 -18.83 -63.22 2.58
C SER A 172 -20.38 -63.16 2.56
N PRO A 173 -21.13 -64.25 2.31
CA PRO A 173 -21.65 -64.53 0.97
C PRO A 173 -23.18 -64.82 0.94
N HIS A 174 -23.74 -64.85 -0.28
CA HIS A 174 -25.02 -65.47 -0.70
C HIS A 174 -26.38 -65.01 -0.10
N ARG A 175 -27.12 -64.24 -0.92
CA ARG A 175 -28.49 -64.47 -1.50
C ARG A 175 -29.40 -65.55 -0.86
N PRO A 176 -30.74 -65.37 -0.85
CA PRO A 176 -31.51 -65.40 -2.12
C PRO A 176 -32.68 -64.43 -2.30
N PHE A 177 -32.99 -64.32 -3.59
CA PHE A 177 -34.17 -63.87 -4.32
C PHE A 177 -35.48 -63.67 -3.56
N TYR A 178 -36.16 -62.55 -3.85
CA TYR A 178 -37.51 -62.58 -4.41
C TYR A 178 -37.70 -61.41 -5.39
N VAL A 179 -38.05 -61.77 -6.63
CA VAL A 179 -38.72 -60.91 -7.63
C VAL A 179 -40.19 -60.85 -7.25
N PHE A 180 -40.88 -59.73 -7.39
CA PHE A 180 -42.21 -59.68 -8.03
C PHE A 180 -42.70 -58.24 -8.25
N ARG A 181 -42.87 -57.94 -9.55
CA ARG A 181 -43.76 -57.00 -10.24
C ARG A 181 -43.76 -55.52 -9.86
#